data_AF-A0A936LP59-F1
#
_entry.id   AF-A0A936LP59-F1
#
_cell.length_a   1.000
_cell.length_b   1.000
_cell.length_c   1.000
_cell.angle_alpha   90.00
_cell.angle_beta   90.00
_cell.angle_gamma   90.00
#
_symmetry.space_group_name_H-M   'P 1'
#
loop_
_entity.id
_entity.type
_entity.pdbx_description
1 polymer ?
#
loop_
_entity_poly.entity_id
_entity_poly.type
_entity_poly.pdbx_seq_one_letter_code
_entity_poly.pdbx_strand_id
1 'polypeptide(L)'
;MHKFFTKSILSICCMSFVILQAQTVLTNKIQPSVGDSLYFALDSTTVGISYGTPGPNQEWDFRNLKITASRSEVYRPASAGNQAARFPSADAVLIQGINEQYFKFYADRIELLGTATLGGGPLPGVGGANVFPKPVVIQKFPEAYLDELMYVTSNTVTLPSSILPDSLLNSLPLRPDSFRIIFSQRFQKIADAWGELKLPAKNWNVLREKRTTTGSTKIEAKVAILGWVDVTALASGIFGGLFGNINNTSYAFVSNETKGVVAQVNVDTLGNILTISYKPDDKTYTDVSNLKIKGALKVYPNPTSDYLTIEMPNKHYQYSHYEIVDLKGKMVKRILATTDFINLTDIESGIYFLRVYQKKTSNPIYEQSFVKK
;
A
#
# COMPACT_ATOMS: atom_id res chain seq x y z
N MET A 1 -5.68 85.73 -33.80
CA MET A 1 -6.43 84.45 -33.85
C MET A 1 -5.48 83.34 -34.27
N HIS A 2 -4.96 82.53 -33.36
CA HIS A 2 -4.49 81.17 -33.67
C HIS A 2 -4.45 80.35 -32.37
N LYS A 3 -5.39 79.40 -32.24
CA LYS A 3 -5.43 78.38 -31.19
C LYS A 3 -4.64 77.17 -31.69
N PHE A 4 -3.60 76.76 -30.96
CA PHE A 4 -2.99 75.44 -31.13
C PHE A 4 -3.76 74.44 -30.26
N PHE A 5 -4.38 73.45 -30.90
CA PHE A 5 -4.98 72.28 -30.26
C PHE A 5 -3.91 71.20 -30.10
N THR A 6 -3.52 70.91 -28.86
CA THR A 6 -2.72 69.73 -28.51
C THR A 6 -3.63 68.51 -28.44
N LYS A 7 -3.47 67.58 -29.39
CA LYS A 7 -4.12 66.26 -29.35
C LYS A 7 -3.35 65.37 -28.36
N SER A 8 -3.99 65.01 -27.26
CA SER A 8 -3.49 63.97 -26.35
C SER A 8 -3.84 62.59 -26.92
N ILE A 9 -2.83 61.79 -27.23
CA ILE A 9 -2.98 60.38 -27.62
C ILE A 9 -3.04 59.57 -26.33
N LEU A 10 -4.22 59.04 -26.00
CA LEU A 10 -4.42 58.14 -24.87
C LEU A 10 -3.96 56.72 -25.30
N SER A 11 -2.78 56.31 -24.86
CA SER A 11 -2.27 54.96 -25.07
C SER A 11 -2.92 54.00 -24.07
N ILE A 12 -3.85 53.17 -24.54
CA ILE A 12 -4.50 52.12 -23.74
C ILE A 12 -3.51 50.95 -23.61
N CYS A 13 -2.85 50.86 -22.46
CA CYS A 13 -2.06 49.70 -22.08
C CYS A 13 -3.01 48.54 -21.73
N CYS A 14 -3.21 47.60 -22.64
CA CYS A 14 -3.83 46.31 -22.32
C CYS A 14 -2.89 45.53 -21.40
N MET A 15 -3.15 45.60 -20.09
CA MET A 15 -2.45 44.81 -19.08
C MET A 15 -3.00 43.37 -19.14
N SER A 16 -2.33 42.51 -19.89
CA SER A 16 -2.59 41.07 -19.89
C SER A 16 -2.32 40.51 -18.49
N PHE A 17 -3.37 40.16 -17.75
CA PHE A 17 -3.25 39.44 -16.48
C PHE A 17 -2.75 38.02 -16.75
N VAL A 18 -1.43 37.83 -16.72
CA VAL A 18 -0.84 36.50 -16.60
C VAL A 18 -1.06 36.06 -15.16
N ILE A 19 -2.01 35.15 -14.95
CA ILE A 19 -2.17 34.48 -13.65
C ILE A 19 -0.94 33.57 -13.48
N LEU A 20 0.07 34.06 -12.75
CA LEU A 20 1.17 33.22 -12.28
C LEU A 20 0.58 32.18 -11.32
N GLN A 21 0.49 30.93 -11.79
CA GLN A 21 0.26 29.79 -10.89
C GLN A 21 1.47 29.70 -9.94
N ALA A 22 1.22 29.84 -8.64
CA ALA A 22 2.28 29.74 -7.64
C ALA A 22 2.71 28.27 -7.48
N GLN A 23 4.02 28.04 -7.39
CA GLN A 23 4.60 26.71 -7.13
C GLN A 23 4.01 26.14 -5.83
N THR A 24 3.48 24.91 -5.90
CA THR A 24 2.99 24.21 -4.71
C THR A 24 4.17 23.75 -3.85
N VAL A 25 4.20 24.19 -2.58
CA VAL A 25 5.15 23.73 -1.56
C VAL A 25 4.38 22.92 -0.52
N LEU A 26 4.67 21.63 -0.40
CA LEU A 26 4.03 20.75 0.58
C LEU A 26 4.48 21.11 1.99
N THR A 27 3.54 21.12 2.91
CA THR A 27 3.73 21.38 4.33
C THR A 27 3.34 20.14 5.13
N ASN A 28 3.60 20.16 6.43
CA ASN A 28 3.19 19.07 7.33
C ASN A 28 1.66 18.88 7.44
N LYS A 29 0.83 19.72 6.79
CA LYS A 29 -0.62 19.51 6.65
C LYS A 29 -0.99 18.19 6.01
N ILE A 30 -0.11 17.62 5.19
CA ILE A 30 -0.36 16.33 4.53
C ILE A 30 -0.12 15.13 5.45
N GLN A 31 0.51 15.34 6.61
CA GLN A 31 0.92 14.28 7.53
C GLN A 31 -0.31 13.61 8.18
N PRO A 32 -0.44 12.28 8.07
CA PRO A 32 -1.44 11.53 8.82
C PRO A 32 -1.25 11.65 10.33
N SER A 33 -2.33 11.48 11.08
CA SER A 33 -2.36 11.43 12.53
C SER A 33 -2.94 10.10 12.98
N VAL A 34 -2.60 9.68 14.20
CA VAL A 34 -3.23 8.51 14.83
C VAL A 34 -4.75 8.70 14.88
N GLY A 35 -5.50 7.71 14.42
CA GLY A 35 -6.95 7.74 14.26
C GLY A 35 -7.44 8.07 12.86
N ASP A 36 -6.58 8.64 12.00
CA ASP A 36 -6.99 8.98 10.63
C ASP A 36 -7.26 7.73 9.78
N SER A 37 -8.27 7.83 8.91
CA SER A 37 -8.61 6.84 7.90
C SER A 37 -8.58 7.50 6.51
N LEU A 38 -7.64 7.09 5.66
CA LEU A 38 -7.52 7.60 4.31
C LEU A 38 -8.13 6.61 3.32
N TYR A 39 -9.19 7.03 2.63
CA TYR A 39 -9.91 6.18 1.67
C TYR A 39 -9.42 6.38 0.24
N PHE A 40 -9.24 5.28 -0.48
CA PHE A 40 -8.79 5.26 -1.87
C PHE A 40 -9.66 4.33 -2.73
N ALA A 41 -10.09 4.84 -3.88
CA ALA A 41 -10.53 4.00 -4.98
C ALA A 41 -9.32 3.51 -5.77
N LEU A 42 -9.45 2.33 -6.37
CA LEU A 42 -8.46 1.70 -7.23
C LEU A 42 -9.02 1.59 -8.64
N ASP A 43 -8.18 1.84 -9.63
CA ASP A 43 -8.41 1.55 -11.04
C ASP A 43 -7.22 0.74 -11.57
N SER A 44 -7.51 -0.27 -12.38
CA SER A 44 -6.53 -1.11 -13.08
C SER A 44 -6.98 -1.44 -14.52
N THR A 45 -7.98 -0.72 -15.03
CA THR A 45 -8.68 -1.05 -16.29
C THR A 45 -8.76 0.11 -17.26
N THR A 46 -8.73 1.36 -16.77
CA THR A 46 -8.81 2.54 -17.63
C THR A 46 -7.53 2.69 -18.45
N VAL A 47 -7.70 2.81 -19.76
CA VAL A 47 -6.62 3.02 -20.73
C VAL A 47 -6.53 4.48 -21.16
N GLY A 48 -5.39 4.89 -21.69
CA GLY A 48 -5.17 6.26 -22.19
C GLY A 48 -4.92 7.31 -21.11
N ILE A 49 -4.75 6.90 -19.84
CA ILE A 49 -4.29 7.79 -18.78
C ILE A 49 -2.79 8.05 -18.95
N SER A 50 -2.40 9.32 -18.89
CA SER A 50 -0.99 9.74 -18.88
C SER A 50 -0.64 10.41 -17.57
N TYR A 51 0.43 9.96 -16.93
CA TYR A 51 0.98 10.61 -15.74
C TYR A 51 1.96 11.75 -16.08
N GLY A 52 2.14 12.12 -17.36
CA GLY A 52 2.87 13.30 -17.82
C GLY A 52 4.41 13.26 -17.66
N THR A 53 5.10 14.29 -18.15
CA THR A 53 6.56 14.46 -18.02
C THR A 53 6.94 15.31 -16.80
N PRO A 54 8.19 15.28 -16.33
CA PRO A 54 8.68 16.24 -15.33
C PRO A 54 8.52 17.69 -15.81
N GLY A 55 8.29 18.62 -14.89
CA GLY A 55 8.22 20.05 -15.21
C GLY A 55 7.18 20.85 -14.42
N PRO A 56 7.24 22.18 -14.53
CA PRO A 56 6.25 23.06 -13.93
C PRO A 56 4.93 23.04 -14.71
N ASN A 57 3.85 23.52 -14.07
CA ASN A 57 2.55 23.80 -14.69
C ASN A 57 1.97 22.65 -15.54
N GLN A 58 2.08 21.41 -15.04
CA GLN A 58 1.50 20.26 -15.73
C GLN A 58 -0.02 20.19 -15.53
N GLU A 59 -0.70 19.49 -16.43
CA GLU A 59 -2.10 19.15 -16.29
C GLU A 59 -2.27 17.63 -16.43
N TRP A 60 -2.99 17.02 -15.49
CA TRP A 60 -3.29 15.59 -15.51
C TRP A 60 -4.80 15.36 -15.46
N ASP A 61 -5.37 14.76 -16.52
CA ASP A 61 -6.80 14.49 -16.59
C ASP A 61 -7.13 13.03 -16.26
N PHE A 62 -7.54 12.80 -15.02
CA PHE A 62 -7.91 11.50 -14.46
C PHE A 62 -9.44 11.41 -14.21
N ARG A 63 -10.25 12.27 -14.82
CA ARG A 63 -11.71 12.31 -14.59
C ARG A 63 -12.45 11.06 -15.06
N ASN A 64 -11.85 10.30 -15.96
CA ASN A 64 -12.43 9.08 -16.52
C ASN A 64 -12.10 7.79 -15.74
N LEU A 65 -11.39 7.90 -14.60
CA LEU A 65 -11.06 6.75 -13.77
C LEU A 65 -12.33 6.05 -13.24
N LYS A 66 -12.26 4.72 -13.19
CA LYS A 66 -13.31 3.83 -12.74
C LYS A 66 -12.89 3.15 -11.44
N ILE A 67 -13.85 2.98 -10.55
CA ILE A 67 -13.64 2.26 -9.30
C ILE A 67 -13.74 0.76 -9.60
N THR A 68 -12.60 0.06 -9.65
CA THR A 68 -12.54 -1.41 -9.76
C THR A 68 -12.43 -2.08 -8.40
N ALA A 69 -11.85 -1.38 -7.42
CA ALA A 69 -11.79 -1.78 -6.01
C ALA A 69 -11.64 -0.56 -5.11
N SER A 70 -11.64 -0.76 -3.79
CA SER A 70 -11.29 0.28 -2.84
C SER A 70 -10.48 -0.25 -1.68
N ARG A 71 -9.72 0.63 -1.02
CA ARG A 71 -8.94 0.34 0.18
C ARG A 71 -8.95 1.53 1.13
N SER A 72 -8.68 1.26 2.40
CA SER A 72 -8.47 2.29 3.41
C SER A 72 -7.11 2.12 4.08
N GLU A 73 -6.45 3.23 4.34
CA GLU A 73 -5.25 3.30 5.16
C GLU A 73 -5.61 3.90 6.50
N VAL A 74 -5.70 3.04 7.52
CA VAL A 74 -6.07 3.44 8.88
C VAL A 74 -4.82 3.50 9.74
N TYR A 75 -4.44 4.71 10.14
CA TYR A 75 -3.29 4.98 10.99
C TYR A 75 -3.68 4.75 12.45
N ARG A 76 -3.42 3.55 12.96
CA ARG A 76 -3.77 3.18 14.33
C ARG A 76 -2.65 3.59 15.29
N PRO A 77 -2.91 3.71 16.61
CA PRO A 77 -1.84 3.81 17.59
C PRO A 77 -0.87 2.63 17.41
N ALA A 78 0.44 2.84 17.56
CA ALA A 78 1.43 1.77 17.34
C ALA A 78 1.14 0.49 18.16
N SER A 79 0.56 0.64 19.36
CA SER A 79 0.16 -0.46 20.24
C SER A 79 -0.89 -1.41 19.65
N ALA A 80 -1.58 -1.03 18.57
CA ALA A 80 -2.55 -1.87 17.89
C ALA A 80 -1.91 -2.98 17.03
N GLY A 81 -0.60 -2.87 16.74
CA GLY A 81 0.13 -3.85 15.94
C GLY A 81 0.64 -5.02 16.80
N ASN A 82 0.67 -6.22 16.22
CA ASN A 82 1.10 -7.43 16.92
C ASN A 82 2.59 -7.40 17.28
N GLN A 83 3.40 -6.65 16.52
CA GLN A 83 4.83 -6.48 16.75
C GLN A 83 5.19 -5.16 17.43
N ALA A 84 4.24 -4.47 18.06
CA ALA A 84 4.45 -3.14 18.65
C ALA A 84 5.61 -3.09 19.65
N ALA A 85 5.83 -4.17 20.42
CA ALA A 85 6.94 -4.27 21.37
C ALA A 85 8.34 -4.16 20.72
N ARG A 86 8.44 -4.40 19.39
CA ARG A 86 9.69 -4.24 18.63
C ARG A 86 9.91 -2.81 18.13
N PHE A 87 8.91 -1.95 18.22
CA PHE A 87 8.92 -0.56 17.77
C PHE A 87 8.51 0.40 18.90
N PRO A 88 9.25 0.45 20.02
CA PRO A 88 8.85 1.21 21.21
C PRO A 88 8.76 2.73 20.98
N SER A 89 9.36 3.24 19.90
CA SER A 89 9.34 4.66 19.53
C SER A 89 8.31 5.01 18.46
N ALA A 90 7.52 4.06 17.98
CA ALA A 90 6.50 4.30 16.95
C ALA A 90 5.30 5.07 17.53
N ASP A 91 4.78 6.02 16.75
CA ASP A 91 3.53 6.71 17.05
C ASP A 91 2.34 5.95 16.48
N ALA A 92 2.48 5.44 15.26
CA ALA A 92 1.41 4.80 14.52
C ALA A 92 1.81 3.49 13.84
N VAL A 93 0.81 2.64 13.60
CA VAL A 93 0.93 1.44 12.78
C VAL A 93 -0.13 1.44 11.67
N LEU A 94 0.30 1.15 10.45
CA LEU A 94 -0.58 0.79 9.35
C LEU A 94 -0.58 -0.73 9.20
N ILE A 95 -1.76 -1.34 9.21
CA ILE A 95 -1.94 -2.79 9.10
C ILE A 95 -2.67 -3.07 7.79
N GLN A 96 -2.05 -3.81 6.89
CA GLN A 96 -2.60 -4.19 5.58
C GLN A 96 -2.42 -5.69 5.34
N GLY A 97 -3.53 -6.44 5.50
CA GLY A 97 -3.49 -7.89 5.45
C GLY A 97 -2.60 -8.43 6.57
N ILE A 98 -1.48 -9.04 6.19
CA ILE A 98 -0.49 -9.58 7.15
C ILE A 98 0.65 -8.63 7.48
N ASN A 99 0.73 -7.48 6.80
CA ASN A 99 1.85 -6.56 6.92
C ASN A 99 1.54 -5.45 7.93
N GLU A 100 2.53 -5.12 8.75
CA GLU A 100 2.52 -4.00 9.65
C GLU A 100 3.66 -3.04 9.27
N GLN A 101 3.36 -1.75 9.20
CA GLN A 101 4.33 -0.69 8.99
C GLN A 101 4.26 0.28 10.15
N TYR A 102 5.40 0.52 10.81
CA TYR A 102 5.47 1.35 12.01
C TYR A 102 6.10 2.69 11.69
N PHE A 103 5.39 3.76 12.02
CA PHE A 103 5.77 5.13 11.67
C PHE A 103 6.07 5.95 12.91
N LYS A 104 6.97 6.90 12.73
CA LYS A 104 7.21 8.00 13.65
C LYS A 104 7.01 9.33 12.95
N PHE A 105 6.28 10.22 13.60
CA PHE A 105 5.86 11.50 13.07
C PHE A 105 6.61 12.64 13.76
N TYR A 106 7.17 13.54 12.96
CA TYR A 106 7.82 14.75 13.43
C TYR A 106 7.14 15.98 12.83
N ALA A 107 7.55 17.17 13.24
CA ALA A 107 7.07 18.41 12.64
C ALA A 107 7.60 18.61 11.21
N ASP A 108 8.80 18.10 10.93
CA ASP A 108 9.60 18.30 9.71
C ASP A 108 9.72 17.05 8.84
N ARG A 109 9.25 15.87 9.30
CA ARG A 109 9.36 14.61 8.53
C ARG A 109 8.49 13.47 9.04
N ILE A 110 8.33 12.46 8.19
CA ILE A 110 7.77 11.14 8.54
C ILE A 110 8.87 10.08 8.36
N GLU A 111 9.05 9.26 9.38
CA GLU A 111 9.98 8.13 9.38
C GLU A 111 9.22 6.79 9.41
N LEU A 112 9.60 5.86 8.53
CA LEU A 112 9.25 4.44 8.63
C LEU A 112 10.33 3.75 9.46
N LEU A 113 9.96 3.26 10.64
CA LEU A 113 10.88 2.60 11.58
C LEU A 113 11.18 1.15 11.18
N GLY A 114 10.28 0.54 10.43
CA GLY A 114 10.44 -0.81 9.92
C GLY A 114 9.11 -1.45 9.57
N THR A 115 9.18 -2.72 9.25
CA THR A 115 8.04 -3.51 8.81
C THR A 115 7.96 -4.81 9.58
N ALA A 116 6.78 -5.40 9.66
CA ALA A 116 6.64 -6.75 10.18
C ALA A 116 5.57 -7.51 9.42
N THR A 117 5.62 -8.83 9.52
CA THR A 117 4.55 -9.71 9.06
C THR A 117 3.97 -10.48 10.24
N LEU A 118 2.69 -10.87 10.19
CA LEU A 118 2.03 -11.71 11.21
C LEU A 118 2.76 -13.05 11.46
N GLY A 119 3.52 -13.55 10.48
CA GLY A 119 4.35 -14.76 10.58
C GLY A 119 5.80 -14.51 11.01
N GLY A 120 6.16 -13.25 11.28
CA GLY A 120 7.52 -12.83 11.60
C GLY A 120 8.41 -12.64 10.37
N GLY A 121 9.18 -11.55 10.36
CA GLY A 121 10.29 -11.32 9.43
C GLY A 121 9.96 -11.23 7.94
N PRO A 122 11.00 -11.00 7.10
CA PRO A 122 10.93 -11.15 5.65
C PRO A 122 10.89 -12.61 5.19
N LEU A 123 10.93 -13.59 6.11
CA LEU A 123 10.85 -15.03 5.85
C LEU A 123 9.66 -15.65 6.58
N PRO A 124 8.66 -16.21 5.89
CA PRO A 124 7.56 -16.89 6.54
C PRO A 124 8.04 -18.00 7.49
N GLY A 125 7.68 -17.92 8.77
CA GLY A 125 8.04 -18.91 9.79
C GLY A 125 9.42 -18.73 10.42
N VAL A 126 10.20 -17.72 10.00
CA VAL A 126 11.55 -17.46 10.52
C VAL A 126 11.80 -15.95 10.65
N GLY A 127 12.07 -15.49 11.88
CA GLY A 127 12.48 -14.11 12.16
C GLY A 127 11.36 -13.23 12.72
N GLY A 128 11.73 -12.17 13.45
CA GLY A 128 10.80 -11.21 14.07
C GLY A 128 10.58 -9.98 13.19
N ALA A 129 10.03 -8.89 13.75
CA ALA A 129 9.90 -7.63 13.02
C ALA A 129 11.22 -7.19 12.34
N ASN A 130 11.10 -6.68 11.11
CA ASN A 130 12.19 -6.06 10.36
C ASN A 130 12.34 -4.60 10.82
N VAL A 131 12.99 -4.41 11.97
CA VAL A 131 13.31 -3.11 12.53
C VAL A 131 14.51 -2.53 11.79
N PHE A 132 14.34 -1.36 11.18
CA PHE A 132 15.42 -0.73 10.43
C PHE A 132 16.49 -0.19 11.38
N PRO A 133 17.78 -0.53 11.21
CA PRO A 133 18.87 0.01 12.03
C PRO A 133 18.92 1.54 12.00
N LYS A 134 18.51 2.12 10.87
CA LYS A 134 18.32 3.55 10.69
C LYS A 134 16.93 3.75 10.04
N PRO A 135 16.00 4.47 10.69
CA PRO A 135 14.67 4.72 10.14
C PRO A 135 14.68 5.38 8.77
N VAL A 136 13.81 4.91 7.86
CA VAL A 136 13.70 5.46 6.50
C VAL A 136 12.87 6.74 6.56
N VAL A 137 13.47 7.88 6.23
CA VAL A 137 12.69 9.11 6.01
C VAL A 137 11.91 8.92 4.71
N ILE A 138 10.58 8.92 4.79
CA ILE A 138 9.70 8.74 3.62
C ILE A 138 9.09 10.06 3.13
N GLN A 139 9.11 11.08 3.97
CA GLN A 139 8.57 12.41 3.70
C GLN A 139 9.35 13.45 4.50
N LYS A 140 9.65 14.60 3.90
CA LYS A 140 10.20 15.79 4.58
C LYS A 140 9.26 16.98 4.40
N PHE A 141 9.33 17.94 5.31
CA PHE A 141 8.56 19.17 5.29
C PHE A 141 9.44 20.39 5.62
N PRO A 142 9.23 21.54 4.95
CA PRO A 142 8.47 21.66 3.72
C PRO A 142 9.13 20.87 2.57
N GLU A 143 8.38 20.58 1.51
CA GLU A 143 8.92 20.01 0.27
C GLU A 143 8.45 20.82 -0.94
N ALA A 144 9.41 21.25 -1.75
CA ALA A 144 9.20 22.06 -2.94
C ALA A 144 9.57 21.27 -4.21
N TYR A 145 9.07 21.71 -5.37
CA TYR A 145 9.53 21.23 -6.67
C TYR A 145 11.07 21.24 -6.79
N LEU A 146 11.60 20.14 -7.34
CA LEU A 146 13.02 19.75 -7.44
C LEU A 146 13.69 19.28 -6.14
N ASP A 147 12.99 19.26 -5.00
CA ASP A 147 13.52 18.60 -3.82
C ASP A 147 13.69 17.09 -4.07
N GLU A 148 14.79 16.56 -3.54
CA GLU A 148 15.12 15.15 -3.60
C GLU A 148 15.35 14.58 -2.20
N LEU A 149 14.82 13.37 -2.01
CA LEU A 149 15.04 12.54 -0.84
C LEU A 149 15.57 11.19 -1.30
N MET A 150 16.78 10.86 -0.86
CA MET A 150 17.39 9.55 -1.08
C MET A 150 17.78 8.92 0.25
N TYR A 151 17.45 7.64 0.39
CA TYR A 151 17.70 6.89 1.60
C TYR A 151 18.07 5.45 1.29
N VAL A 152 19.04 4.91 2.03
CA VAL A 152 19.45 3.51 1.94
C VAL A 152 19.38 2.88 3.32
N THR A 153 18.73 1.72 3.42
CA THR A 153 18.70 0.88 4.63
C THR A 153 19.16 -0.53 4.29
N SER A 154 19.82 -1.18 5.25
CA SER A 154 20.14 -2.60 5.16
C SER A 154 19.70 -3.31 6.44
N ASN A 155 19.07 -4.47 6.28
CA ASN A 155 18.63 -5.32 7.37
C ASN A 155 19.29 -6.68 7.24
N THR A 156 19.80 -7.22 8.35
CA THR A 156 20.47 -8.52 8.36
C THR A 156 19.70 -9.49 9.23
N VAL A 157 19.38 -10.67 8.68
CA VAL A 157 18.78 -11.79 9.39
C VAL A 157 19.79 -12.92 9.43
N THR A 158 20.23 -13.34 10.63
CA THR A 158 21.16 -14.45 10.81
C THR A 158 20.40 -15.72 11.18
N LEU A 159 20.69 -16.82 10.49
CA LEU A 159 20.04 -18.11 10.61
C LEU A 159 21.07 -19.22 10.88
N PRO A 160 20.75 -20.21 11.73
CA PRO A 160 21.58 -21.41 11.85
C PRO A 160 21.53 -22.24 10.56
N SER A 161 22.60 -22.97 10.27
CA SER A 161 22.70 -23.86 9.10
C SER A 161 21.64 -24.95 9.08
N SER A 162 21.08 -25.33 10.24
CA SER A 162 20.04 -26.36 10.36
C SER A 162 18.71 -26.04 9.68
N ILE A 163 18.45 -24.77 9.38
CA ILE A 163 17.22 -24.34 8.66
C ILE A 163 17.36 -24.54 7.15
N LEU A 164 18.57 -24.81 6.65
CA LEU A 164 18.80 -24.90 5.22
C LEU A 164 18.48 -26.27 4.64
N PRO A 165 17.95 -26.32 3.39
CA PRO A 165 17.84 -27.57 2.66
C PRO A 165 19.20 -28.24 2.45
N ASP A 166 19.24 -29.58 2.56
CA ASP A 166 20.43 -30.37 2.29
C ASP A 166 21.01 -30.14 0.90
N SER A 167 20.16 -29.81 -0.08
CA SER A 167 20.59 -29.46 -1.44
C SER A 167 21.50 -28.24 -1.49
N LEU A 168 21.25 -27.22 -0.66
CA LEU A 168 22.11 -26.04 -0.54
C LEU A 168 23.39 -26.40 0.21
N LEU A 169 23.27 -27.12 1.34
CA LEU A 169 24.43 -27.53 2.14
C LEU A 169 25.43 -28.37 1.32
N ASN A 170 24.93 -29.23 0.44
CA ASN A 170 25.76 -30.09 -0.41
C ASN A 170 26.32 -29.36 -1.65
N SER A 171 25.75 -28.22 -2.04
CA SER A 171 26.26 -27.39 -3.14
C SER A 171 27.41 -26.45 -2.72
N LEU A 172 27.61 -26.28 -1.41
CA LEU A 172 28.64 -25.40 -0.87
C LEU A 172 29.97 -26.15 -0.72
N PRO A 173 31.10 -25.54 -1.10
CA PRO A 173 32.42 -26.19 -1.07
C PRO A 173 32.87 -26.57 0.34
N LEU A 174 32.33 -25.91 1.37
CA LEU A 174 32.55 -26.22 2.78
C LEU A 174 31.23 -26.09 3.52
N ARG A 175 30.98 -27.00 4.49
CA ARG A 175 29.79 -26.94 5.34
C ARG A 175 29.86 -25.70 6.24
N PRO A 176 28.92 -24.77 6.10
CA PRO A 176 28.89 -23.56 6.92
C PRO A 176 28.19 -23.80 8.25
N ASP A 177 28.59 -23.03 9.25
CA ASP A 177 28.01 -23.04 10.60
C ASP A 177 26.67 -22.28 10.64
N SER A 178 26.63 -21.12 10.00
CA SER A 178 25.48 -20.22 9.99
C SER A 178 25.41 -19.44 8.67
N PHE A 179 24.25 -18.85 8.39
CA PHE A 179 24.06 -17.96 7.24
C PHE A 179 23.49 -16.63 7.70
N ARG A 180 23.71 -15.59 6.91
CA ARG A 180 22.97 -14.34 7.06
C ARG A 180 22.43 -13.88 5.72
N ILE A 181 21.22 -13.35 5.77
CA ILE A 181 20.53 -12.75 4.63
C ILE A 181 20.50 -11.25 4.89
N ILE A 182 21.01 -10.49 3.93
CA ILE A 182 21.14 -9.04 4.01
C ILE A 182 20.22 -8.44 2.95
N PHE A 183 19.16 -7.78 3.41
CA PHE A 183 18.22 -7.05 2.57
C PHE A 183 18.66 -5.60 2.49
N SER A 184 19.08 -5.15 1.31
CA SER A 184 19.40 -3.74 1.05
C SER A 184 18.25 -3.10 0.28
N GLN A 185 17.81 -1.92 0.73
CA GLN A 185 16.79 -1.14 0.04
C GLN A 185 17.26 0.30 -0.14
N ARG A 186 17.06 0.83 -1.34
CA ARG A 186 17.22 2.24 -1.67
C ARG A 186 15.84 2.80 -2.01
N PHE A 187 15.44 3.83 -1.27
CA PHE A 187 14.30 4.67 -1.57
C PHE A 187 14.81 5.99 -2.16
N GLN A 188 14.24 6.40 -3.28
CA GLN A 188 14.49 7.69 -3.90
C GLN A 188 13.15 8.35 -4.23
N LYS A 189 13.03 9.62 -3.89
CA LYS A 189 11.85 10.44 -4.15
C LYS A 189 12.29 11.79 -4.69
N ILE A 190 11.71 12.20 -5.82
CA ILE A 190 11.99 13.49 -6.44
C ILE A 190 10.65 14.18 -6.71
N ALA A 191 10.49 15.40 -6.20
CA ALA A 191 9.36 16.28 -6.52
C ALA A 191 9.55 16.84 -7.95
N ASP A 192 9.22 16.03 -8.95
CA ASP A 192 9.65 16.22 -10.33
C ASP A 192 8.66 16.98 -11.23
N ALA A 193 7.47 17.30 -10.73
CA ALA A 193 6.51 18.16 -11.42
C ALA A 193 5.53 18.82 -10.44
N TRP A 194 4.86 19.89 -10.88
CA TRP A 194 3.72 20.47 -10.17
C TRP A 194 2.69 20.99 -11.16
N GLY A 195 1.42 21.08 -10.73
CA GLY A 195 0.34 21.53 -11.60
C GLY A 195 -1.05 21.11 -11.10
N GLU A 196 -2.01 21.00 -12.02
CA GLU A 196 -3.40 20.67 -11.73
C GLU A 196 -3.70 19.20 -12.07
N LEU A 197 -4.15 18.44 -11.06
CA LEU A 197 -4.69 17.09 -11.22
C LEU A 197 -6.22 17.13 -11.20
N LYS A 198 -6.86 16.70 -12.28
CA LYS A 198 -8.32 16.62 -12.42
C LYS A 198 -8.79 15.21 -12.07
N LEU A 199 -9.44 15.05 -10.93
CA LEU A 199 -10.10 13.79 -10.54
C LEU A 199 -11.61 13.87 -10.75
N PRO A 200 -12.34 12.74 -10.74
CA PRO A 200 -13.80 12.75 -10.91
C PRO A 200 -14.53 13.66 -9.90
N ALA A 201 -14.00 13.78 -8.68
CA ALA A 201 -14.62 14.57 -7.61
C ALA A 201 -14.31 16.07 -7.70
N LYS A 202 -13.05 16.44 -7.94
CA LYS A 202 -12.59 17.83 -8.08
C LYS A 202 -11.20 17.91 -8.71
N ASN A 203 -10.76 19.13 -9.00
CA ASN A 203 -9.39 19.44 -9.37
C ASN A 203 -8.54 19.76 -8.13
N TRP A 204 -7.26 19.43 -8.19
CA TRP A 204 -6.30 19.62 -7.10
C TRP A 204 -5.04 20.28 -7.62
N ASN A 205 -4.58 21.31 -6.92
CA ASN A 205 -3.20 21.77 -7.08
C ASN A 205 -2.27 20.80 -6.36
N VAL A 206 -1.34 20.20 -7.10
CA VAL A 206 -0.50 19.11 -6.62
C VAL A 206 0.97 19.31 -6.91
N LEU A 207 1.79 18.78 -6.01
CA LEU A 207 3.18 18.41 -6.29
C LEU A 207 3.19 16.92 -6.67
N ARG A 208 3.85 16.57 -7.77
CA ARG A 208 4.07 15.19 -8.18
C ARG A 208 5.43 14.73 -7.68
N GLU A 209 5.44 13.59 -7.03
CA GLU A 209 6.62 12.92 -6.53
C GLU A 209 6.84 11.63 -7.31
N LYS A 210 7.95 11.54 -8.03
CA LYS A 210 8.43 10.27 -8.57
C LYS A 210 9.14 9.51 -7.46
N ARG A 211 8.60 8.35 -7.08
CA ARG A 211 9.11 7.48 -6.02
C ARG A 211 9.63 6.18 -6.61
N THR A 212 10.90 5.89 -6.39
CA THR A 212 11.57 4.66 -6.80
C THR A 212 12.06 3.91 -5.57
N THR A 213 11.70 2.64 -5.45
CA THR A 213 12.28 1.73 -4.45
C THR A 213 13.00 0.62 -5.17
N THR A 214 14.32 0.57 -5.02
CA THR A 214 15.13 -0.57 -5.45
C THR A 214 15.58 -1.37 -4.24
N GLY A 215 15.70 -2.68 -4.39
CA GLY A 215 16.20 -3.54 -3.33
C GLY A 215 16.95 -4.73 -3.88
N SER A 216 17.89 -5.23 -3.10
CA SER A 216 18.66 -6.42 -3.39
C SER A 216 18.79 -7.28 -2.14
N THR A 217 18.98 -8.57 -2.35
CA THR A 217 19.23 -9.52 -1.27
C THR A 217 20.61 -10.15 -1.48
N LYS A 218 21.43 -10.13 -0.43
CA LYS A 218 22.72 -10.81 -0.39
C LYS A 218 22.66 -11.94 0.63
N ILE A 219 23.23 -13.09 0.32
CA ILE A 219 23.29 -14.24 1.21
C ILE A 219 24.77 -14.55 1.47
N GLU A 220 25.14 -14.61 2.74
CA GLU A 220 26.49 -14.98 3.16
C GLU A 220 26.46 -16.19 4.08
N ALA A 221 27.44 -17.07 3.91
CA ALA A 221 27.65 -18.28 4.70
C ALA A 221 28.90 -18.10 5.58
N LYS A 222 28.82 -18.50 6.86
CA LYS A 222 29.96 -18.49 7.77
C LYS A 222 30.71 -19.80 7.68
N VAL A 223 31.96 -19.74 7.22
CA VAL A 223 32.86 -20.89 7.06
C VAL A 223 34.02 -20.75 8.05
N ALA A 224 34.42 -21.85 8.69
CA ALA A 224 35.35 -21.85 9.82
C ALA A 224 36.68 -21.10 9.56
N ILE A 225 37.26 -21.23 8.37
CA ILE A 225 38.56 -20.63 8.02
C ILE A 225 38.41 -19.27 7.31
N LEU A 226 37.37 -19.11 6.48
CA LEU A 226 37.22 -17.96 5.58
C LEU A 226 36.29 -16.86 6.14
N GLY A 227 35.62 -17.11 7.26
CA GLY A 227 34.63 -16.18 7.81
C GLY A 227 33.35 -16.12 6.96
N TRP A 228 32.76 -14.92 6.82
CA TRP A 228 31.55 -14.72 6.02
C TRP A 228 31.91 -14.63 4.53
N VAL A 229 31.40 -15.58 3.75
CA VAL A 229 31.60 -15.68 2.31
C VAL A 229 30.28 -15.43 1.58
N ASP A 230 30.30 -14.63 0.52
CA ASP A 230 29.13 -14.39 -0.33
C ASP A 230 28.78 -15.66 -1.13
N VAL A 231 27.59 -16.19 -0.89
CA VAL A 231 27.05 -17.38 -1.56
C VAL A 231 25.78 -17.05 -2.35
N THR A 232 25.51 -15.76 -2.61
CA THR A 232 24.26 -15.29 -3.23
C THR A 232 23.99 -15.99 -4.55
N ALA A 233 25.00 -16.15 -5.41
CA ALA A 233 24.85 -16.83 -6.70
C ALA A 233 24.47 -18.31 -6.54
N LEU A 234 25.10 -19.02 -5.60
CA LEU A 234 24.83 -20.44 -5.32
C LEU A 234 23.44 -20.63 -4.70
N ALA A 235 23.07 -19.72 -3.81
CA ALA A 235 21.80 -19.72 -3.11
C ALA A 235 20.63 -19.27 -4.00
N SER A 236 20.89 -18.49 -5.06
CA SER A 236 19.85 -17.95 -5.95
C SER A 236 19.03 -19.01 -6.67
N GLY A 237 19.61 -20.16 -7.01
CA GLY A 237 18.89 -21.28 -7.63
C GLY A 237 17.98 -22.04 -6.66
N ILE A 238 18.28 -21.98 -5.37
CA ILE A 238 17.57 -22.73 -4.31
C ILE A 238 16.49 -21.87 -3.66
N PHE A 239 16.77 -20.57 -3.50
CA PHE A 239 15.80 -19.58 -3.05
C PHE A 239 15.19 -18.79 -4.21
N GLY A 240 15.29 -19.32 -5.44
CA GLY A 240 14.80 -18.68 -6.65
C GLY A 240 13.32 -18.32 -6.52
N GLY A 241 13.03 -17.02 -6.51
CA GLY A 241 11.67 -16.49 -6.32
C GLY A 241 11.27 -16.14 -4.89
N LEU A 242 12.05 -16.52 -3.87
CA LEU A 242 11.83 -16.09 -2.48
C LEU A 242 12.46 -14.72 -2.20
N PHE A 243 13.63 -14.45 -2.78
CA PHE A 243 14.36 -13.18 -2.61
C PHE A 243 14.56 -12.52 -3.97
N GLY A 244 13.60 -11.69 -4.36
CA GLY A 244 13.68 -10.90 -5.59
C GLY A 244 14.41 -9.58 -5.38
N ASN A 245 14.99 -9.05 -6.46
CA ASN A 245 15.27 -7.63 -6.51
C ASN A 245 13.94 -6.88 -6.53
N ILE A 246 13.79 -5.89 -5.66
CA ILE A 246 12.64 -5.01 -5.68
C ILE A 246 12.99 -3.89 -6.67
N ASN A 247 12.09 -3.57 -7.59
CA ASN A 247 12.20 -2.39 -8.43
C ASN A 247 10.81 -1.83 -8.70
N ASN A 248 10.37 -0.94 -7.82
CA ASN A 248 9.04 -0.34 -7.90
C ASN A 248 9.19 1.15 -8.22
N THR A 249 8.49 1.61 -9.25
CA THR A 249 8.36 3.03 -9.56
C THR A 249 6.90 3.45 -9.44
N SER A 250 6.66 4.60 -8.82
CA SER A 250 5.34 5.20 -8.72
C SER A 250 5.39 6.72 -8.81
N TYR A 251 4.28 7.33 -9.20
CA TYR A 251 4.08 8.77 -9.25
C TYR A 251 2.96 9.14 -8.30
N ALA A 252 3.31 9.78 -7.18
CA ALA A 252 2.35 10.23 -6.18
C ALA A 252 2.03 11.70 -6.42
N PHE A 253 0.74 12.05 -6.40
CA PHE A 253 0.23 13.41 -6.50
C PHE A 253 -0.24 13.83 -5.13
N VAL A 254 0.29 14.92 -4.61
CA VAL A 254 0.13 15.31 -3.21
C VAL A 254 -0.30 16.77 -3.14
N SER A 255 -1.23 17.09 -2.24
CA SER A 255 -1.79 18.45 -2.06
C SER A 255 -1.91 18.81 -0.59
N ASN A 256 -1.64 20.08 -0.26
CA ASN A 256 -1.84 20.62 1.11
C ASN A 256 -3.30 20.67 1.55
N GLU A 257 -4.25 20.46 0.63
CA GLU A 257 -5.68 20.47 0.93
C GLU A 257 -6.14 19.21 1.67
N THR A 258 -5.34 18.15 1.70
CA THR A 258 -5.69 16.87 2.34
C THR A 258 -4.48 16.16 2.95
N LYS A 259 -4.73 15.29 3.92
CA LYS A 259 -3.75 14.31 4.39
C LYS A 259 -3.55 13.18 3.38
N GLY A 260 -2.32 12.69 3.31
CA GLY A 260 -1.87 11.64 2.39
C GLY A 260 -1.83 12.05 0.92
N VAL A 261 -1.64 11.06 0.05
CA VAL A 261 -1.65 11.27 -1.41
C VAL A 261 -3.07 11.54 -1.91
N VAL A 262 -3.20 12.36 -2.95
CA VAL A 262 -4.46 12.56 -3.70
C VAL A 262 -4.64 11.44 -4.71
N ALA A 263 -3.58 11.10 -5.43
CA ALA A 263 -3.52 9.97 -6.33
C ALA A 263 -2.11 9.35 -6.35
N GLN A 264 -2.01 8.08 -6.74
CA GLN A 264 -0.75 7.40 -6.97
C GLN A 264 -0.89 6.47 -8.17
N VAL A 265 0.01 6.63 -9.14
CA VAL A 265 0.12 5.79 -10.33
C VAL A 265 1.30 4.86 -10.13
N ASN A 266 1.06 3.55 -10.08
CA ASN A 266 2.10 2.53 -10.04
C ASN A 266 2.35 2.02 -11.45
N VAL A 267 3.62 1.92 -11.84
CA VAL A 267 4.03 1.52 -13.18
C VAL A 267 4.95 0.31 -13.15
N ASP A 268 5.00 -0.44 -14.25
CA ASP A 268 6.01 -1.47 -14.46
C ASP A 268 7.37 -0.86 -14.89
N THR A 269 8.35 -1.73 -15.17
CA THR A 269 9.69 -1.30 -15.59
C THR A 269 9.74 -0.63 -16.97
N LEU A 270 8.68 -0.75 -17.78
CA LEU A 270 8.54 -0.12 -19.08
C LEU A 270 7.73 1.19 -19.02
N GLY A 271 7.20 1.53 -17.84
CA GLY A 271 6.35 2.69 -17.63
C GLY A 271 4.86 2.45 -17.89
N ASN A 272 4.44 1.20 -18.14
CA ASN A 272 3.02 0.91 -18.29
C ASN A 272 2.32 1.01 -16.93
N ILE A 273 1.14 1.64 -16.92
CA ILE A 273 0.34 1.77 -15.70
C ILE A 273 -0.17 0.40 -15.28
N LEU A 274 0.13 0.01 -14.03
CA LEU A 274 -0.37 -1.20 -13.39
C LEU A 274 -1.65 -0.92 -12.60
N THR A 275 -1.62 0.13 -11.79
CA THR A 275 -2.78 0.54 -11.00
C THR A 275 -2.69 2.00 -10.60
N ILE A 276 -3.86 2.63 -10.52
CA ILE A 276 -4.02 3.99 -10.02
C ILE A 276 -4.87 3.91 -8.76
N SER A 277 -4.35 4.42 -7.65
CA SER A 277 -5.14 4.67 -6.44
C SER A 277 -5.42 6.14 -6.30
N TYR A 278 -6.66 6.55 -6.03
CA TYR A 278 -7.05 7.96 -5.97
C TYR A 278 -8.13 8.22 -4.93
N LYS A 279 -8.21 9.46 -4.44
CA LYS A 279 -9.31 9.92 -3.59
C LYS A 279 -10.61 10.01 -4.42
N PRO A 280 -11.65 9.23 -4.09
CA PRO A 280 -12.87 9.21 -4.89
C PRO A 280 -13.83 10.35 -4.54
N ASP A 281 -13.62 11.05 -3.43
CA ASP A 281 -14.35 12.24 -3.00
C ASP A 281 -13.42 13.21 -2.23
N ASP A 282 -13.93 14.39 -1.90
CA ASP A 282 -13.22 15.42 -1.11
C ASP A 282 -13.56 15.34 0.40
N LYS A 283 -14.00 14.18 0.89
CA LYS A 283 -14.38 14.03 2.31
C LYS A 283 -13.18 13.60 3.15
N THR A 284 -13.13 14.13 4.36
CA THR A 284 -12.26 13.66 5.43
C THR A 284 -13.01 12.64 6.29
N TYR A 285 -12.41 11.47 6.49
CA TYR A 285 -12.96 10.39 7.30
C TYR A 285 -12.16 10.30 8.60
N THR A 286 -12.77 10.67 9.74
CA THR A 286 -12.11 10.74 11.05
C THR A 286 -12.50 9.59 11.97
N ASP A 287 -13.08 8.51 11.45
CA ASP A 287 -13.53 7.38 12.27
C ASP A 287 -12.88 6.06 11.83
N VAL A 288 -12.39 5.32 12.83
CA VAL A 288 -11.89 3.94 12.74
C VAL A 288 -13.06 2.95 12.68
N SER A 289 -14.29 3.42 12.92
CA SER A 289 -15.48 2.59 12.91
C SER A 289 -16.00 2.34 11.48
N ASN A 290 -15.85 1.09 11.03
CA ASN A 290 -16.71 0.41 10.06
C ASN A 290 -17.02 1.14 8.73
N LEU A 291 -16.03 1.28 7.86
CA LEU A 291 -16.29 1.43 6.43
C LEU A 291 -16.12 0.08 5.74
N LYS A 292 -17.26 -0.59 5.55
CA LYS A 292 -17.44 -1.80 4.75
C LYS A 292 -16.68 -1.65 3.42
N ILE A 293 -15.83 -2.62 3.13
CA ILE A 293 -15.27 -2.86 1.79
C ILE A 293 -16.42 -2.74 0.78
N LYS A 294 -16.33 -1.82 -0.18
CA LYS A 294 -17.36 -1.69 -1.22
C LYS A 294 -17.24 -2.90 -2.14
N GLY A 295 -18.22 -3.78 -2.01
CA GLY A 295 -18.21 -5.17 -2.46
C GLY A 295 -18.64 -6.04 -1.28
N ALA A 296 -19.93 -5.99 -0.92
CA ALA A 296 -20.45 -6.81 0.16
C ALA A 296 -20.71 -8.22 -0.35
N LEU A 297 -20.28 -9.23 0.42
CA LEU A 297 -20.76 -10.59 0.29
C LEU A 297 -22.30 -10.57 0.36
N LYS A 298 -22.98 -10.99 -0.70
CA LYS A 298 -24.45 -11.15 -0.65
C LYS A 298 -24.80 -12.61 -0.55
N VAL A 299 -25.89 -12.89 0.16
CA VAL A 299 -26.45 -14.23 0.27
C VAL A 299 -27.94 -14.17 -0.05
N TYR A 300 -28.43 -15.09 -0.88
CA TYR A 300 -29.84 -15.15 -1.26
C TYR A 300 -30.32 -16.59 -1.55
N PRO A 301 -31.61 -16.90 -1.33
CA PRO A 301 -32.57 -16.05 -0.64
C PRO A 301 -32.20 -15.89 0.85
N ASN A 302 -32.57 -14.76 1.45
CA ASN A 302 -32.45 -14.55 2.88
C ASN A 302 -33.72 -13.82 3.37
N PRO A 303 -34.63 -14.47 4.10
CA PRO A 303 -34.52 -15.82 4.68
C PRO A 303 -34.45 -16.97 3.65
N THR A 304 -33.81 -18.07 4.02
CA THR A 304 -33.64 -19.30 3.21
C THR A 304 -34.34 -20.50 3.86
N SER A 305 -34.69 -21.50 3.05
CA SER A 305 -35.13 -22.82 3.50
C SER A 305 -34.05 -23.86 3.15
N ASP A 306 -33.96 -24.36 1.93
CA ASP A 306 -33.11 -25.54 1.66
C ASP A 306 -31.70 -25.18 1.17
N TYR A 307 -31.49 -23.96 0.69
CA TYR A 307 -30.26 -23.57 0.03
C TYR A 307 -29.93 -22.08 0.12
N LEU A 308 -28.64 -21.76 0.10
CA LEU A 308 -28.15 -20.39 0.10
C LEU A 308 -27.17 -20.21 -1.07
N THR A 309 -27.45 -19.23 -1.92
CA THR A 309 -26.54 -18.77 -2.97
C THR A 309 -25.69 -17.64 -2.43
N ILE A 310 -24.40 -17.64 -2.78
CA ILE A 310 -23.40 -16.66 -2.37
C ILE A 310 -22.96 -15.86 -3.59
N GLU A 311 -23.04 -14.54 -3.53
CA GLU A 311 -22.44 -13.66 -4.54
C GLU A 311 -21.16 -13.05 -3.98
N MET A 312 -20.03 -13.54 -4.48
CA MET A 312 -18.71 -13.06 -4.07
C MET A 312 -18.41 -11.69 -4.68
N PRO A 313 -17.96 -10.72 -3.88
CA PRO A 313 -17.64 -9.38 -4.37
C PRO A 313 -16.37 -9.35 -5.22
N ASN A 314 -15.47 -10.33 -5.05
CA ASN A 314 -14.23 -10.43 -5.81
C ASN A 314 -14.03 -11.87 -6.32
N LYS A 315 -14.11 -12.08 -7.64
CA LYS A 315 -13.91 -13.40 -8.26
C LYS A 315 -12.45 -13.78 -8.47
N HIS A 316 -11.50 -12.87 -8.24
CA HIS A 316 -10.07 -13.12 -8.40
C HIS A 316 -9.41 -13.74 -7.15
N TYR A 317 -10.14 -13.82 -6.03
CA TYR A 317 -9.64 -14.48 -4.83
C TYR A 317 -9.75 -16.00 -4.90
N GLN A 318 -8.70 -16.68 -4.43
CA GLN A 318 -8.71 -18.13 -4.26
C GLN A 318 -9.32 -18.50 -2.91
N TYR A 319 -10.65 -18.61 -2.86
CA TYR A 319 -11.37 -19.06 -1.67
C TYR A 319 -11.01 -20.51 -1.33
N SER A 320 -10.93 -20.83 -0.04
CA SER A 320 -10.68 -22.19 0.45
C SER A 320 -11.98 -22.89 0.81
N HIS A 321 -12.73 -22.28 1.72
CA HIS A 321 -13.91 -22.88 2.32
C HIS A 321 -14.81 -21.80 2.91
N TYR A 322 -16.06 -22.18 3.14
CA TYR A 322 -17.04 -21.44 3.89
C TYR A 322 -17.28 -22.15 5.22
N GLU A 323 -17.57 -21.37 6.25
CA GLU A 323 -18.06 -21.87 7.53
C GLU A 323 -19.41 -21.24 7.83
N ILE A 324 -20.34 -22.06 8.32
CA ILE A 324 -21.59 -21.58 8.89
C ILE A 324 -21.46 -21.72 10.40
N VAL A 325 -21.68 -20.62 11.10
CA VAL A 325 -21.64 -20.58 12.56
C VAL A 325 -22.97 -20.08 13.12
N ASP A 326 -23.38 -20.62 14.26
CA ASP A 326 -24.60 -20.19 14.94
C ASP A 326 -24.38 -18.87 15.73
N LEU A 327 -25.44 -18.34 16.35
CA LEU A 327 -25.39 -17.14 17.21
C LEU A 327 -24.44 -17.26 18.42
N LYS A 328 -24.09 -18.49 18.83
CA LYS A 328 -23.17 -18.76 19.93
C LYS A 328 -21.73 -18.91 19.44
N GLY A 329 -21.48 -18.74 18.14
CA GLY A 329 -20.17 -18.87 17.51
C GLY A 329 -19.74 -20.32 17.25
N LYS A 330 -20.63 -21.31 17.45
CA LYS A 330 -20.34 -22.71 17.17
C LYS A 330 -20.41 -22.95 15.66
N MET A 331 -19.36 -23.55 15.10
CA MET A 331 -19.35 -24.00 13.71
C MET A 331 -20.28 -25.19 13.54
N VAL A 332 -21.28 -25.04 12.68
CA VAL A 332 -22.30 -26.06 12.38
C VAL A 332 -22.04 -26.73 11.04
N LYS A 333 -21.36 -26.05 10.11
CA LYS A 333 -21.04 -26.61 8.79
C LYS A 333 -19.78 -25.99 8.19
N ARG A 334 -19.02 -26.80 7.44
CA ARG A 334 -17.87 -26.36 6.64
C ARG A 334 -18.00 -26.89 5.22
N ILE A 335 -17.83 -26.03 4.22
CA ILE A 335 -18.01 -26.34 2.80
C ILE A 335 -16.78 -25.88 2.02
N LEU A 336 -16.25 -26.69 1.10
CA LEU A 336 -15.18 -26.22 0.21
C LEU A 336 -15.70 -25.17 -0.77
N ALA A 337 -14.92 -24.12 -1.03
CA ALA A 337 -15.32 -23.00 -1.88
C ALA A 337 -15.19 -23.33 -3.38
N THR A 338 -15.82 -24.43 -3.80
CA THR A 338 -15.89 -24.88 -5.20
C THR A 338 -17.25 -24.58 -5.85
N THR A 339 -18.19 -24.04 -5.08
CA THR A 339 -19.56 -23.74 -5.49
C THR A 339 -20.05 -22.50 -4.78
N ASP A 340 -20.80 -21.65 -5.46
CA ASP A 340 -21.50 -20.51 -4.85
C ASP A 340 -22.87 -20.91 -4.28
N PHE A 341 -23.19 -22.21 -4.27
CA PHE A 341 -24.46 -22.77 -3.80
C PHE A 341 -24.23 -23.70 -2.61
N ILE A 342 -24.86 -23.40 -1.48
CA ILE A 342 -24.77 -24.18 -0.24
C ILE A 342 -26.12 -24.83 0.06
N ASN A 343 -26.14 -26.16 0.24
CA ASN A 343 -27.29 -26.87 0.79
C ASN A 343 -27.34 -26.70 2.33
N LEU A 344 -28.51 -26.39 2.86
CA LEU A 344 -28.79 -26.14 4.29
C LEU A 344 -29.86 -27.07 4.89
N THR A 345 -30.25 -28.14 4.18
CA THR A 345 -31.30 -29.07 4.64
C THR A 345 -30.94 -29.83 5.92
N ASP A 346 -29.66 -29.88 6.26
CA ASP A 346 -29.05 -30.55 7.40
C ASP A 346 -28.80 -29.63 8.61
N ILE A 347 -29.22 -28.36 8.54
CA ILE A 347 -29.14 -27.42 9.67
C ILE A 347 -30.55 -26.97 10.10
N GLU A 348 -30.73 -26.82 11.41
CA GLU A 348 -32.01 -26.41 12.01
C GLU A 348 -32.37 -24.96 11.67
N SER A 349 -33.64 -24.60 11.86
CA SER A 349 -34.12 -23.22 11.73
C SER A 349 -33.45 -22.31 12.76
N GLY A 350 -32.96 -21.15 12.32
CA GLY A 350 -32.20 -20.25 13.20
C GLY A 350 -31.49 -19.12 12.47
N ILE A 351 -30.78 -18.28 13.23
CA ILE A 351 -29.92 -17.23 12.71
C ILE A 351 -28.49 -17.75 12.66
N TYR A 352 -27.84 -17.55 11.53
CA TYR A 352 -26.48 -18.03 11.28
C TYR A 352 -25.62 -16.92 10.66
N PHE A 353 -24.31 -17.08 10.78
CA PHE A 353 -23.31 -16.30 10.04
C PHE A 353 -22.56 -17.19 9.07
N LEU A 354 -22.49 -16.76 7.82
CA LEU A 354 -21.62 -17.31 6.79
C LEU A 354 -20.27 -16.59 6.85
N ARG A 355 -19.20 -17.35 7.07
CA ARG A 355 -17.81 -16.90 7.04
C ARG A 355 -17.10 -17.46 5.82
N VAL A 356 -16.34 -16.61 5.12
CA VAL A 356 -15.63 -16.99 3.90
C VAL A 356 -14.12 -16.92 4.13
N TYR A 357 -13.41 -17.99 3.81
CA TYR A 357 -11.96 -18.11 4.01
C TYR A 357 -11.22 -18.17 2.68
N GLN A 358 -9.99 -17.65 2.67
CA GLN A 358 -9.07 -17.77 1.54
C GLN A 358 -8.04 -18.88 1.81
N LYS A 359 -7.53 -19.52 0.76
CA LYS A 359 -6.50 -20.60 0.88
C LYS A 359 -5.23 -20.21 1.64
N LYS A 360 -4.97 -18.91 1.84
CA LYS A 360 -3.76 -18.39 2.47
C LYS A 360 -4.00 -17.75 3.84
N THR A 361 -5.23 -17.82 4.37
CA THR A 361 -5.63 -17.14 5.61
C THR A 361 -6.32 -18.10 6.58
N SER A 362 -5.98 -18.02 7.87
CA SER A 362 -6.70 -18.77 8.92
C SER A 362 -7.93 -18.05 9.46
N ASN A 363 -8.12 -16.77 9.12
CA ASN A 363 -9.26 -15.95 9.53
C ASN A 363 -10.22 -15.69 8.36
N PRO A 364 -11.52 -15.50 8.61
CA PRO A 364 -12.47 -15.21 7.56
C PRO A 364 -12.25 -13.80 6.99
N ILE A 365 -12.32 -13.68 5.66
CA ILE A 365 -12.17 -12.42 4.93
C ILE A 365 -13.52 -11.75 4.65
N TYR A 366 -14.63 -12.50 4.75
CA TYR A 366 -15.99 -11.98 4.73
C TYR A 366 -16.83 -12.68 5.79
N GLU A 367 -17.80 -11.96 6.34
CA GLU A 367 -18.84 -12.49 7.21
C GLU A 367 -20.20 -11.86 6.85
N GLN A 368 -21.25 -12.68 6.73
CA GLN A 368 -22.61 -12.23 6.41
C GLN A 368 -23.64 -13.07 7.15
N SER A 369 -24.61 -12.42 7.82
CA SER A 369 -25.70 -13.14 8.50
C SER A 369 -26.83 -13.54 7.55
N PHE A 370 -27.50 -14.65 7.86
CA PHE A 370 -28.72 -15.11 7.20
C PHE A 370 -29.66 -15.84 8.17
N VAL A 371 -30.94 -15.93 7.79
CA VAL A 371 -32.00 -16.60 8.56
C VAL A 371 -32.41 -17.88 7.84
N LYS A 372 -32.26 -19.03 8.48
CA LYS A 372 -32.79 -20.34 8.05
C LYS A 372 -34.18 -20.54 8.65
N LYS A 373 -35.16 -20.80 7.78
CA LYS A 373 -36.53 -21.16 8.17
C LYS A 373 -36.71 -22.65 8.35
#